data_AF-A0A1X1DX85-F1
#
_entry.id   AF-A0A1X1DX85-F1
#
_cell.length_a   1.000
_cell.length_b   1.000
_cell.length_c   1.000
_cell.angle_alpha   90.00
_cell.angle_beta   90.00
_cell.angle_gamma   90.00
#
_symmetry.space_group_name_H-M   'P 1'
#
loop_
_entity.id
_entity.type
_entity.pdbx_description
1 polymer ?
#
loop_
_entity_poly.entity_id
_entity_poly.type
_entity_poly.pdbx_seq_one_letter_code
_entity_poly.pdbx_strand_id
1 'polypeptide(L)'
;MSYIDTIQHELVGYLNGLPIYHPLETVSGDSWGGANFSCSPANLIVGGGSGEHPALVIHHPESLVAAYFLHDIAQKELHFSDRYTPPPTHSLDRLYDIAYGDAPLLEFCGWSMRHTTHFVEAAQSSVHYSPLKKEQAAEEWIILSLGEFIHFSLSELNQLKDEIENLEGTEDPGYWLCNVTCPPPGYIKSKKMSLAGNAFRQHGFFRWDYVYPPGE
;
A
#
# COMPACT_ATOMS: atom_id res chain seq x y z
N MET A 1 22.69 3.82 5.98
CA MET A 1 22.08 4.29 4.73
C MET A 1 21.29 3.12 4.21
N SER A 2 20.01 3.34 3.94
CA SER A 2 19.06 2.30 3.60
C SER A 2 19.20 1.91 2.12
N TYR A 3 18.89 0.66 1.75
CA TYR A 3 19.02 0.23 0.35
C TYR A 3 18.12 1.05 -0.59
N ILE A 4 16.94 1.47 -0.12
CA ILE A 4 16.04 2.37 -0.87
C ILE A 4 16.70 3.70 -1.28
N ASP A 5 17.67 4.20 -0.50
CA ASP A 5 18.41 5.44 -0.80
C ASP A 5 19.31 5.30 -2.04
N THR A 6 19.47 4.08 -2.57
CA THR A 6 20.27 3.81 -3.76
C THR A 6 19.45 3.74 -5.05
N ILE A 7 18.12 3.81 -4.94
CA ILE A 7 17.16 3.59 -6.04
C ILE A 7 16.28 4.81 -6.20
N GLN A 8 15.92 5.18 -7.43
CA GLN A 8 14.95 6.24 -7.67
C GLN A 8 13.57 5.87 -7.12
N HIS A 9 13.01 6.73 -6.27
CA HIS A 9 11.75 6.46 -5.59
C HIS A 9 11.04 7.74 -5.16
N GLU A 10 9.75 7.62 -4.87
CA GLU A 10 8.91 8.67 -4.27
C GLU A 10 8.39 8.19 -2.91
N LEU A 11 8.43 9.04 -1.89
CA LEU A 11 7.72 8.80 -0.63
C LEU A 11 6.23 9.11 -0.81
N VAL A 12 5.36 8.13 -0.51
CA VAL A 12 3.90 8.21 -0.75
C VAL A 12 3.05 8.12 0.53
N GLY A 13 3.62 7.64 1.64
CA GLY A 13 2.89 7.58 2.90
C GLY A 13 3.67 6.91 4.01
N TYR A 14 2.98 6.57 5.09
CA TYR A 14 3.53 5.79 6.20
C TYR A 14 2.51 4.77 6.71
N LEU A 15 2.95 3.54 6.92
CA LEU A 15 2.19 2.48 7.58
C LEU A 15 2.92 2.08 8.85
N ASN A 16 2.25 2.13 10.00
CA ASN A 16 2.85 1.72 11.28
C ASN A 16 4.18 2.44 11.60
N GLY A 17 4.27 3.72 11.22
CA GLY A 17 5.48 4.54 11.38
C GLY A 17 6.59 4.25 10.38
N LEU A 18 6.46 3.22 9.54
CA LEU A 18 7.40 2.92 8.46
C LEU A 18 7.02 3.70 7.19
N PRO A 19 7.98 4.31 6.48
CA PRO A 19 7.72 4.99 5.22
C PRO A 19 7.28 4.01 4.14
N ILE A 20 6.40 4.47 3.26
CA ILE A 20 5.97 3.77 2.06
C ILE A 20 6.57 4.50 0.85
N TYR A 21 7.27 3.76 0.01
CA TYR A 21 7.92 4.26 -1.19
C TYR A 21 7.35 3.61 -2.45
N HIS A 22 7.24 4.41 -3.51
CA HIS A 22 6.97 3.96 -4.87
C HIS A 22 8.25 4.02 -5.70
N PRO A 23 8.80 2.90 -6.19
CA PRO A 23 9.97 2.89 -7.06
C PRO A 23 9.68 3.54 -8.42
N LEU A 24 10.65 4.27 -8.95
CA LEU A 24 10.57 4.90 -10.27
C LEU A 24 11.42 4.17 -11.33
N GLU A 25 12.24 3.21 -10.91
CA GLU A 25 13.07 2.40 -11.78
C GLU A 25 13.02 0.93 -11.38
N THR A 26 13.38 0.05 -12.33
CA THR A 26 13.48 -1.39 -12.09
C THR A 26 14.89 -1.74 -11.66
N VAL A 27 15.02 -2.44 -10.54
CA VAL A 27 16.30 -2.95 -10.04
C VAL A 27 16.23 -4.45 -9.78
N SER A 28 17.34 -5.12 -10.06
CA SER A 28 17.54 -6.53 -9.74
C SER A 28 18.48 -6.63 -8.54
N GLY A 29 17.93 -7.00 -7.40
CA GLY A 29 18.67 -7.24 -6.17
C GLY A 29 19.08 -8.71 -6.03
N ASP A 30 19.05 -9.18 -4.79
CA ASP A 30 19.23 -10.57 -4.39
C ASP A 30 18.00 -11.42 -4.74
N SER A 31 18.06 -12.73 -4.40
CA SER A 31 16.90 -13.61 -4.43
C SER A 31 15.80 -13.15 -3.47
N TRP A 32 14.57 -13.62 -3.70
CA TRP A 32 13.39 -13.34 -2.85
C TRP A 32 13.69 -13.38 -1.35
N GLY A 33 13.37 -12.30 -0.64
CA GLY A 33 13.61 -12.13 0.79
C GLY A 33 15.03 -11.68 1.17
N GLY A 34 15.91 -11.50 0.18
CA GLY A 34 17.26 -10.98 0.37
C GLY A 34 17.29 -9.54 0.90
N ALA A 35 18.45 -9.10 1.39
CA ALA A 35 18.57 -7.79 2.02
C ALA A 35 18.52 -6.64 0.99
N ASN A 36 19.06 -6.88 -0.21
CA ASN A 36 18.89 -6.01 -1.37
C ASN A 36 17.75 -6.56 -2.20
N PHE A 37 16.57 -5.97 -2.11
CA PHE A 37 15.38 -6.49 -2.79
C PHE A 37 15.39 -6.18 -4.29
N SER A 38 14.62 -6.96 -5.06
CA SER A 38 14.27 -6.58 -6.43
C SER A 38 12.97 -5.80 -6.44
N CYS A 39 12.86 -4.76 -7.26
CA CYS A 39 11.61 -4.02 -7.41
C CYS A 39 11.49 -3.38 -8.81
N SER A 40 10.28 -2.94 -9.12
CA SER A 40 9.91 -2.21 -10.32
C SER A 40 8.89 -1.13 -9.98
N PRO A 41 8.55 -0.23 -10.92
CA PRO A 41 7.47 0.75 -10.73
C PRO A 41 6.08 0.14 -10.52
N ALA A 42 5.91 -1.18 -10.65
CA ALA A 42 4.67 -1.88 -10.31
C ALA A 42 4.57 -2.27 -8.81
N ASN A 43 5.61 -1.99 -8.01
CA ASN A 43 5.68 -2.37 -6.61
C ASN A 43 5.44 -1.18 -5.66
N LEU A 44 5.16 -1.50 -4.41
CA LEU A 44 5.35 -0.58 -3.28
C LEU A 44 6.35 -1.16 -2.30
N ILE A 45 7.03 -0.30 -1.55
CA ILE A 45 8.01 -0.72 -0.55
C ILE A 45 7.67 -0.07 0.78
N VAL A 46 7.49 -0.88 1.83
CA VAL A 46 7.33 -0.38 3.20
C VAL A 46 8.65 -0.57 3.95
N GLY A 47 9.12 0.47 4.63
CA GLY A 47 10.46 0.48 5.23
C GLY A 47 11.52 0.85 4.17
N GLY A 48 12.75 0.34 4.29
CA GLY A 48 13.83 0.81 3.43
C GLY A 48 15.04 -0.11 3.23
N GLY A 49 15.00 -1.34 3.74
CA GLY A 49 16.06 -2.34 3.52
C GLY A 49 17.32 -2.11 4.36
N SER A 50 18.44 -2.74 3.98
CA SER A 50 19.66 -2.84 4.81
C SER A 50 19.99 -1.56 5.60
N GLY A 51 20.07 -1.64 6.94
CA GLY A 51 20.19 -0.46 7.81
C GLY A 51 19.27 -0.51 9.03
N GLU A 52 18.52 0.57 9.28
CA GLU A 52 17.68 0.75 10.49
C GLU A 52 16.40 -0.08 10.50
N HIS A 53 15.78 -0.30 9.32
CA HIS A 53 14.53 -1.06 9.18
C HIS A 53 14.56 -1.96 7.94
N PRO A 54 14.15 -3.24 8.04
CA PRO A 54 14.06 -4.12 6.88
C PRO A 54 13.01 -3.59 5.86
N ALA A 55 13.04 -4.13 4.65
CA ALA A 55 12.08 -3.77 3.61
C ALA A 55 10.97 -4.80 3.51
N LEU A 56 9.77 -4.36 3.24
CA LEU A 56 8.66 -5.20 2.79
C LEU A 56 8.29 -4.74 1.38
N VAL A 57 8.53 -5.60 0.39
CA VAL A 57 8.12 -5.33 -1.00
C VAL A 57 6.72 -5.88 -1.21
N ILE A 58 5.87 -5.01 -1.73
CA ILE A 58 4.48 -5.29 -2.07
C ILE A 58 4.42 -5.58 -3.57
N HIS A 59 3.91 -6.76 -3.89
CA HIS A 59 3.68 -7.24 -5.24
C HIS A 59 2.18 -7.30 -5.51
N HIS A 60 1.80 -7.21 -6.78
CA HIS A 60 0.41 -7.30 -7.23
C HIS A 60 -0.55 -6.36 -6.48
N PRO A 61 -0.37 -5.03 -6.60
CA PRO A 61 -1.27 -4.04 -5.98
C PRO A 61 -2.77 -4.32 -6.23
N GLU A 62 -3.12 -4.84 -7.41
CA GLU A 62 -4.46 -5.26 -7.80
C GLU A 62 -5.08 -6.28 -6.83
N SER A 63 -4.30 -7.25 -6.35
CA SER A 63 -4.76 -8.28 -5.41
C SER A 63 -5.04 -7.70 -4.03
N LEU A 64 -4.25 -6.72 -3.58
CA LEU A 64 -4.50 -6.03 -2.32
C LEU A 64 -5.79 -5.21 -2.39
N VAL A 65 -6.02 -4.52 -3.50
CA VAL A 65 -7.26 -3.76 -3.73
C VAL A 65 -8.47 -4.70 -3.75
N ALA A 66 -8.40 -5.84 -4.46
CA ALA A 66 -9.47 -6.83 -4.47
C ALA A 66 -9.77 -7.41 -3.07
N ALA A 67 -8.73 -7.72 -2.29
CA ALA A 67 -8.89 -8.15 -0.90
C ALA A 67 -9.57 -7.09 -0.03
N TYR A 68 -9.23 -5.81 -0.24
CA TYR A 68 -9.90 -4.70 0.42
C TYR A 68 -11.38 -4.57 0.00
N PHE A 69 -11.72 -4.76 -1.28
CA PHE A 69 -13.12 -4.76 -1.74
C PHE A 69 -13.94 -5.88 -1.08
N LEU A 70 -13.37 -7.09 -0.96
CA LEU A 70 -14.00 -8.19 -0.21
C LEU A 70 -14.24 -7.80 1.26
N HIS A 71 -13.29 -7.09 1.87
CA HIS A 71 -13.46 -6.56 3.22
C HIS A 71 -14.54 -5.48 3.30
N ASP A 72 -14.58 -4.53 2.36
CA ASP A 72 -15.63 -3.50 2.27
C ASP A 72 -17.02 -4.13 2.19
N ILE A 73 -17.20 -5.13 1.32
CA ILE A 73 -18.45 -5.88 1.19
C ILE A 73 -18.85 -6.50 2.54
N ALA A 74 -17.91 -7.14 3.23
CA ALA A 74 -18.16 -7.73 4.55
C ALA A 74 -18.51 -6.67 5.61
N GLN A 75 -17.85 -5.50 5.59
CA GLN A 75 -18.18 -4.40 6.51
C GLN A 75 -19.56 -3.81 6.21
N LYS A 76 -19.91 -3.61 4.94
CA LYS A 76 -21.24 -3.12 4.52
C LYS A 76 -22.34 -4.11 4.92
N GLU A 77 -22.12 -5.40 4.72
CA GLU A 77 -23.07 -6.43 5.17
C GLU A 77 -23.23 -6.42 6.70
N LEU A 78 -22.14 -6.30 7.45
CA LEU A 78 -22.17 -6.25 8.92
C LEU A 78 -22.89 -5.01 9.45
N HIS A 79 -22.60 -3.83 8.89
CA HIS A 79 -23.05 -2.54 9.43
C HIS A 79 -24.33 -2.00 8.81
N PHE A 80 -24.71 -2.47 7.62
CA PHE A 80 -25.84 -1.97 6.84
C PHE A 80 -26.71 -3.09 6.25
N SER A 81 -26.79 -4.25 6.92
CA SER A 81 -27.55 -5.44 6.48
C SER A 81 -29.01 -5.17 6.09
N ASP A 82 -29.63 -4.12 6.62
CA ASP A 82 -31.01 -3.73 6.34
C ASP A 82 -31.21 -3.06 4.96
N ARG A 83 -30.14 -2.51 4.40
CA ARG A 83 -30.17 -1.68 3.17
C ARG A 83 -29.09 -2.03 2.15
N TYR A 84 -28.15 -2.90 2.51
CA TYR A 84 -27.09 -3.38 1.64
C TYR A 84 -27.53 -4.64 0.89
N THR A 85 -27.32 -4.65 -0.42
CA THR A 85 -27.48 -5.86 -1.23
C THR A 85 -26.07 -6.31 -1.63
N PRO A 86 -25.63 -7.50 -1.22
CA PRO A 86 -24.30 -7.98 -1.57
C PRO A 86 -24.18 -8.18 -3.09
N PRO A 87 -22.96 -8.08 -3.64
CA PRO A 87 -22.69 -8.38 -5.04
C PRO A 87 -23.18 -9.78 -5.44
N PRO A 88 -23.55 -9.99 -6.70
CA PRO A 88 -23.83 -11.31 -7.21
C PRO A 88 -22.58 -12.21 -7.12
N THR A 89 -22.80 -13.53 -7.05
CA THR A 89 -21.73 -14.52 -6.84
C THR A 89 -20.59 -14.40 -7.85
N HIS A 90 -20.88 -14.08 -9.11
CA HIS A 90 -19.84 -13.94 -10.13
C HIS A 90 -18.88 -12.76 -9.88
N SER A 91 -19.37 -11.64 -9.31
CA SER A 91 -18.52 -10.52 -8.90
C SER A 91 -17.65 -10.90 -7.71
N LEU A 92 -18.23 -11.61 -6.73
CA LEU A 92 -17.50 -12.11 -5.57
C LEU A 92 -16.40 -13.08 -5.99
N ASP A 93 -16.74 -14.09 -6.81
CA ASP A 93 -15.80 -15.07 -7.33
C ASP A 93 -14.65 -14.38 -8.06
N ARG A 94 -14.96 -13.35 -8.88
CA ARG A 94 -13.92 -12.59 -9.58
C ARG A 94 -13.00 -11.83 -8.63
N LEU A 95 -13.54 -11.21 -7.58
CA LEU A 95 -12.72 -10.57 -6.54
C LEU A 95 -11.85 -11.59 -5.80
N TYR A 96 -12.38 -12.77 -5.47
CA TYR A 96 -11.61 -13.86 -4.85
C TYR A 96 -10.48 -14.34 -5.75
N ASP A 97 -10.73 -14.51 -7.05
CA ASP A 97 -9.72 -14.91 -8.04
C ASP A 97 -8.56 -13.90 -8.12
N ILE A 98 -8.87 -12.59 -8.06
CA ILE A 98 -7.85 -11.54 -8.09
C ILE A 98 -7.11 -11.46 -6.75
N ALA A 99 -7.82 -11.51 -5.63
CA ALA A 99 -7.27 -11.34 -4.28
C ALA A 99 -6.35 -12.49 -3.84
N TYR A 100 -6.70 -13.73 -4.22
CA TYR A 100 -6.05 -14.95 -3.74
C TYR A 100 -5.46 -15.80 -4.86
N GLY A 101 -5.02 -15.16 -5.94
CA GLY A 101 -4.22 -15.82 -6.96
C GLY A 101 -2.93 -16.45 -6.40
N ASP A 102 -2.26 -17.28 -7.20
CA ASP A 102 -1.10 -18.07 -6.74
C ASP A 102 0.18 -17.25 -6.47
N ALA A 103 0.18 -15.96 -6.81
CA ALA A 103 1.36 -15.12 -6.71
C ALA A 103 1.55 -14.56 -5.28
N PRO A 104 2.78 -14.58 -4.73
CA PRO A 104 3.04 -14.02 -3.42
C PRO A 104 2.91 -12.49 -3.44
N LEU A 105 2.16 -11.94 -2.48
CA LEU A 105 1.89 -10.50 -2.37
C LEU A 105 2.94 -9.75 -1.55
N LEU A 106 3.49 -10.41 -0.52
CA LEU A 106 4.34 -9.79 0.49
C LEU A 106 5.72 -10.45 0.51
N GLU A 107 6.76 -9.67 0.24
CA GLU A 107 8.16 -10.11 0.32
C GLU A 107 8.86 -9.43 1.50
N PHE A 108 9.12 -10.20 2.55
CA PHE A 108 9.79 -9.72 3.75
C PHE A 108 11.32 -9.76 3.60
N CYS A 109 11.89 -8.69 3.06
CA CYS A 109 13.32 -8.55 2.75
C CYS A 109 14.15 -8.18 3.98
N GLY A 110 14.96 -9.12 4.47
CA GLY A 110 15.82 -8.91 5.65
C GLY A 110 15.07 -8.79 6.99
N TRP A 111 13.79 -9.20 7.05
CA TRP A 111 13.05 -9.24 8.30
C TRP A 111 13.59 -10.35 9.21
N SER A 112 13.70 -10.02 10.49
CA SER A 112 13.99 -10.98 11.55
C SER A 112 12.75 -11.14 12.41
N MET A 113 12.66 -12.21 13.20
CA MET A 113 11.55 -12.38 14.15
C MET A 113 11.39 -11.19 15.10
N ARG A 114 12.50 -10.54 15.48
CA ARG A 114 12.44 -9.33 16.31
C ARG A 114 11.75 -8.17 15.59
N HIS A 115 12.05 -7.98 14.31
CA HIS A 115 11.39 -6.96 13.48
C HIS A 115 9.90 -7.25 13.35
N THR A 116 9.53 -8.51 13.10
CA THR A 116 8.14 -8.96 13.03
C THR A 116 7.40 -8.70 14.34
N THR A 117 7.97 -9.10 15.49
CA THR A 117 7.36 -8.86 16.80
C THR A 117 7.14 -7.38 17.07
N HIS A 118 8.16 -6.54 16.87
CA HIS A 118 8.03 -5.09 17.07
C HIS A 118 6.97 -4.48 16.15
N PHE A 119 6.90 -4.90 14.88
CA PHE A 119 5.89 -4.42 13.95
C PHE A 119 4.48 -4.79 14.42
N VAL A 120 4.25 -6.05 14.82
CA VAL A 120 2.96 -6.54 15.32
C VAL A 120 2.54 -5.78 16.57
N GLU A 121 3.44 -5.62 17.54
CA GLU A 121 3.16 -4.86 18.77
C GLU A 121 2.77 -3.41 18.48
N ALA A 122 3.47 -2.75 17.54
CA ALA A 122 3.15 -1.39 17.13
C ALA A 122 1.82 -1.32 16.35
N ALA A 123 1.52 -2.31 15.51
CA ALA A 123 0.28 -2.37 14.73
C ALA A 123 -0.96 -2.59 15.61
N GLN A 124 -0.79 -3.21 16.78
CA GLN A 124 -1.85 -3.38 17.80
C GLN A 124 -2.12 -2.10 18.61
N SER A 125 -1.32 -1.06 18.42
CA SER A 125 -1.48 0.22 19.13
C SER A 125 -2.78 0.92 18.75
N SER A 126 -3.45 1.52 19.75
CA SER A 126 -4.63 2.37 19.58
C SER A 126 -4.38 3.70 18.85
N VAL A 127 -3.14 3.96 18.43
CA VAL A 127 -2.81 5.10 17.57
C VAL A 127 -3.37 4.89 16.15
N HIS A 128 -3.50 3.64 15.72
CA HIS A 128 -4.15 3.27 14.47
C HIS A 128 -5.66 3.41 14.58
N TYR A 129 -6.31 3.84 13.49
CA TYR A 129 -7.77 3.94 13.45
C TYR A 129 -8.41 2.55 13.48
N SER A 130 -7.86 1.61 12.71
CA SER A 130 -8.20 0.19 12.77
C SER A 130 -6.97 -0.65 13.13
N PRO A 131 -6.62 -0.74 14.43
CA PRO A 131 -5.46 -1.51 14.90
C PRO A 131 -5.54 -2.99 14.52
N LEU A 132 -4.38 -3.64 14.40
CA LEU A 132 -4.26 -5.09 14.27
C LEU A 132 -4.90 -5.76 15.49
N LYS A 133 -5.84 -6.69 15.26
CA LYS A 133 -6.46 -7.47 16.34
C LYS A 133 -5.57 -8.64 16.75
N LYS A 134 -5.72 -9.14 17.98
CA LYS A 134 -4.86 -10.22 18.52
C LYS A 134 -4.95 -11.52 17.71
N GLU A 135 -6.13 -11.81 17.19
CA GLU A 135 -6.43 -13.03 16.44
C GLU A 135 -6.28 -12.84 14.92
N GLN A 136 -6.01 -11.62 14.46
CA GLN A 136 -5.84 -11.29 13.04
C GLN A 136 -4.38 -11.53 12.61
N ALA A 137 -4.19 -12.03 11.39
CA ALA A 137 -2.85 -12.15 10.80
C ALA A 137 -2.30 -10.75 10.46
N ALA A 138 -1.02 -10.52 10.72
CA ALA A 138 -0.38 -9.24 10.43
C ALA A 138 -0.36 -8.95 8.92
N GLU A 139 -0.14 -9.98 8.13
CA GLU A 139 -0.15 -9.96 6.67
C GLU A 139 -1.51 -9.51 6.13
N GLU A 140 -2.60 -10.05 6.68
CA GLU A 140 -3.97 -9.65 6.32
C GLU A 140 -4.19 -8.16 6.63
N TRP A 141 -3.78 -7.70 7.81
CA TRP A 141 -3.90 -6.28 8.19
C TRP A 141 -3.10 -5.35 7.27
N ILE A 142 -1.89 -5.77 6.86
CA ILE A 142 -1.08 -5.03 5.88
C ILE A 142 -1.80 -4.98 4.52
N ILE A 143 -2.26 -6.13 4.03
CA ILE A 143 -2.95 -6.26 2.73
C ILE A 143 -4.16 -5.34 2.68
N LEU A 144 -5.03 -5.38 3.71
CA LEU A 144 -6.23 -4.55 3.75
C LEU A 144 -5.91 -3.05 3.87
N SER A 145 -4.96 -2.70 4.75
CA SER A 145 -4.57 -1.30 4.98
C SER A 145 -3.96 -0.66 3.72
N LEU A 146 -3.11 -1.41 3.02
CA LEU A 146 -2.50 -0.94 1.77
C LEU A 146 -3.47 -1.03 0.59
N GLY A 147 -4.35 -2.03 0.53
CA GLY A 147 -5.39 -2.15 -0.50
C GLY A 147 -6.32 -0.95 -0.52
N GLU A 148 -6.80 -0.52 0.65
CA GLU A 148 -7.58 0.72 0.79
C GLU A 148 -6.78 1.94 0.30
N PHE A 149 -5.53 2.07 0.75
CA PHE A 149 -4.67 3.19 0.39
C PHE A 149 -4.41 3.26 -1.12
N ILE A 150 -4.10 2.12 -1.75
CA ILE A 150 -3.86 2.02 -3.19
C ILE A 150 -5.12 2.43 -3.94
N HIS A 151 -6.29 1.92 -3.56
CA HIS A 151 -7.54 2.26 -4.24
C HIS A 151 -7.80 3.78 -4.24
N PHE A 152 -7.71 4.44 -3.09
CA PHE A 152 -8.07 5.86 -2.98
C PHE A 152 -6.96 6.83 -3.38
N SER A 153 -5.68 6.45 -3.23
CA SER A 153 -4.56 7.39 -3.35
C SER A 153 -3.56 7.04 -4.44
N LEU A 154 -3.48 5.78 -4.89
CA LEU A 154 -2.49 5.30 -5.88
C LEU A 154 -3.15 4.37 -6.91
N SER A 155 -4.36 4.73 -7.37
CA SER A 155 -5.20 3.87 -8.19
C SER A 155 -4.55 3.47 -9.52
N GLU A 156 -3.58 4.26 -10.00
CA GLU A 156 -2.77 3.99 -11.19
C GLU A 156 -1.84 2.78 -11.05
N LEU A 157 -1.54 2.35 -9.83
CA LEU A 157 -0.74 1.13 -9.59
C LEU A 157 -1.59 -0.14 -9.76
N ASN A 158 -2.91 -0.02 -9.68
CA ASN A 158 -3.82 -1.11 -9.89
C ASN A 158 -4.14 -1.26 -11.39
N GLN A 159 -3.50 -2.22 -12.05
CA GLN A 159 -3.72 -2.48 -13.48
C GLN A 159 -5.14 -3.00 -13.78
N LEU A 160 -5.84 -3.52 -12.77
CA LEU A 160 -7.20 -4.03 -12.86
C LEU A 160 -8.22 -3.05 -12.25
N LYS A 161 -7.85 -1.77 -12.08
CA LYS A 161 -8.73 -0.75 -11.48
C LYS A 161 -10.10 -0.72 -12.14
N ASP A 162 -10.13 -0.52 -13.46
CA ASP A 162 -11.39 -0.42 -14.20
C ASP A 162 -12.18 -1.73 -14.13
N GLU A 163 -11.51 -2.88 -14.09
CA GLU A 163 -12.19 -4.16 -13.95
C GLU A 163 -12.88 -4.27 -12.59
N ILE A 164 -12.15 -4.00 -11.51
CA ILE A 164 -12.66 -4.10 -10.13
C ILE A 164 -13.79 -3.10 -9.88
N GLU A 165 -13.62 -1.83 -10.29
CA GLU A 165 -14.61 -0.76 -10.07
C GLU A 165 -15.90 -0.95 -10.88
N ASN A 166 -15.87 -1.74 -11.95
CA ASN A 166 -17.04 -2.05 -12.78
C ASN A 166 -17.70 -3.39 -12.44
N LEU A 167 -17.25 -4.11 -11.42
CA LEU A 167 -17.95 -5.30 -10.94
C LEU A 167 -19.28 -4.90 -10.30
N GLU A 168 -20.37 -5.56 -10.70
CA GLU A 168 -21.70 -5.31 -10.16
C GLU A 168 -21.71 -5.45 -8.63
N GLY A 169 -22.26 -4.47 -7.92
CA GLY A 169 -22.41 -4.48 -6.47
C GLY A 169 -21.18 -3.96 -5.69
N THR A 170 -20.13 -3.53 -6.38
CA THR A 170 -18.90 -3.01 -5.77
C THR A 170 -18.84 -1.48 -5.74
N GLU A 171 -19.97 -0.83 -6.00
CA GLU A 171 -20.05 0.61 -6.10
C GLU A 171 -19.78 1.29 -4.75
N ASP A 172 -19.14 2.46 -4.79
CA ASP A 172 -18.87 3.33 -3.65
C ASP A 172 -18.20 2.59 -2.46
N PRO A 173 -16.96 2.09 -2.60
CA PRO A 173 -16.24 1.45 -1.49
C PRO A 173 -16.08 2.42 -0.31
N GLY A 174 -16.27 1.91 0.91
CA GLY A 174 -16.22 2.69 2.15
C GLY A 174 -14.81 2.83 2.71
N TYR A 175 -14.50 3.97 3.33
CA TYR A 175 -13.19 4.18 3.97
C TYR A 175 -13.20 3.64 5.41
N TRP A 176 -12.54 2.50 5.64
CA TRP A 176 -12.67 1.66 6.84
C TRP A 176 -11.39 1.56 7.68
N LEU A 177 -10.22 1.40 7.06
CA LEU A 177 -8.98 1.04 7.76
C LEU A 177 -8.25 2.30 8.26
N CYS A 178 -8.08 3.30 7.40
CA CYS A 178 -7.44 4.60 7.70
C CYS A 178 -6.05 4.47 8.36
N ASN A 179 -5.31 3.39 8.08
CA ASN A 179 -4.05 3.06 8.76
C ASN A 179 -2.82 3.64 8.07
N VAL A 180 -2.95 4.08 6.81
CA VAL A 180 -1.89 4.78 6.09
C VAL A 180 -2.00 6.28 6.33
N THR A 181 -0.94 6.88 6.83
CA THR A 181 -0.86 8.32 7.01
C THR A 181 -0.11 8.95 5.85
N CYS A 182 -0.66 10.06 5.37
CA CYS A 182 -0.14 10.80 4.24
C CYS A 182 0.38 12.17 4.72
N PRO A 183 1.61 12.54 4.39
CA PRO A 183 2.10 13.91 4.47
C PRO A 183 1.13 14.90 3.83
N PRO A 184 0.94 16.07 4.45
CA PRO A 184 -0.09 16.99 4.00
C PRO A 184 0.24 17.54 2.60
N PRO A 185 -0.80 17.83 1.78
CA PRO A 185 -0.62 18.49 0.49
C PRO A 185 0.21 19.77 0.66
N GLY A 186 1.29 19.90 -0.12
CA GLY A 186 2.19 21.05 -0.03
C GLY A 186 3.28 20.96 1.05
N TYR A 187 3.44 19.83 1.75
CA TYR A 187 4.65 19.52 2.53
C TYR A 187 5.84 19.32 1.58
N ILE A 188 6.31 20.42 1.02
CA ILE A 188 7.49 20.48 0.16
C ILE A 188 8.63 21.02 1.03
N LYS A 189 9.72 20.28 1.18
CA LYS A 189 11.03 20.94 1.28
C LYS A 189 11.26 21.61 -0.08
N SER A 190 10.70 22.81 -0.29
CA SER A 190 10.42 23.53 -1.56
C SER A 190 11.02 22.94 -2.87
N LYS A 191 10.28 22.97 -3.98
CA LYS A 191 10.74 22.57 -5.33
C LYS A 191 12.14 23.11 -5.69
N LYS A 192 12.48 24.30 -5.19
CA LYS A 192 13.79 24.96 -5.33
C LYS A 192 14.90 24.35 -4.45
N MET A 193 14.58 23.86 -3.25
CA MET A 193 15.49 23.09 -2.39
C MET A 193 15.60 21.62 -2.80
N SER A 194 14.52 21.00 -3.30
CA SER A 194 14.56 19.65 -3.88
C SER A 194 15.44 19.61 -5.14
N LEU A 195 15.30 20.58 -6.05
CA LEU A 195 16.07 20.60 -7.30
C LEU A 195 17.51 21.16 -7.18
N ALA A 196 17.90 21.67 -6.02
CA ALA A 196 19.23 22.28 -5.78
C ALA A 196 20.33 21.25 -5.44
N GLY A 197 19.97 20.01 -5.10
CA GLY A 197 20.93 18.91 -4.91
C GLY A 197 20.89 17.94 -6.09
N ASN A 198 22.06 17.51 -6.58
CA ASN A 198 22.14 16.49 -7.63
C ASN A 198 21.49 15.15 -7.22
N ALA A 199 21.39 14.86 -5.92
CA ALA A 199 20.81 13.62 -5.38
C ALA A 199 19.27 13.59 -5.38
N PHE A 200 18.58 14.73 -5.28
CA PHE A 200 17.10 14.75 -5.19
C PHE A 200 16.40 14.78 -6.56
N ARG A 201 17.16 14.82 -7.66
CA ARG A 201 16.59 14.52 -8.99
C ARG A 201 16.27 13.03 -9.15
N GLN A 202 16.77 12.20 -8.25
CA GLN A 202 16.62 10.74 -8.23
C GLN A 202 15.62 10.28 -7.15
N HIS A 203 15.45 11.02 -6.06
CA HIS A 203 14.50 10.68 -4.98
C HIS A 203 13.50 11.82 -4.75
N GLY A 204 12.22 11.56 -4.99
CA GLY A 204 11.13 12.53 -4.91
C GLY A 204 10.36 12.48 -3.59
N PHE A 205 9.69 13.58 -3.25
CA PHE A 205 8.64 13.62 -2.23
C PHE A 205 7.34 14.03 -2.92
N PHE A 206 6.28 13.25 -2.69
CA PHE A 206 4.86 13.54 -2.97
C PHE A 206 4.43 14.02 -4.36
N ARG A 207 3.59 13.17 -4.98
CA ARG A 207 2.54 13.53 -5.94
C ARG A 207 1.22 13.78 -5.20
N TRP A 208 1.01 15.01 -4.74
CA TRP A 208 -0.35 15.52 -4.57
C TRP A 208 -0.56 16.57 -5.65
N ASP A 209 -0.71 16.13 -6.90
CA ASP A 209 -1.13 17.02 -7.97
C ASP A 209 -2.58 17.45 -7.69
N TYR A 210 -2.72 18.49 -6.88
CA TYR A 210 -3.97 19.22 -6.77
C TYR A 210 -4.04 20.14 -7.99
N VAL A 211 -4.57 19.65 -9.11
CA VAL A 211 -4.99 20.58 -10.15
C VAL A 211 -6.29 21.21 -9.65
N TYR A 212 -6.20 22.39 -9.01
CA TYR A 212 -7.39 23.16 -8.67
C TYR A 212 -7.27 24.66 -8.97
N PRO A 213 -8.14 25.20 -9.87
CA PRO A 213 -9.02 24.40 -10.73
C PRO A 213 -8.18 23.54 -11.69
N PRO A 214 -8.73 22.43 -12.22
CA PRO A 214 -8.06 21.63 -13.22
C PRO A 214 -7.77 22.41 -14.50
N GLY A 215 -6.54 22.92 -14.63
CA GLY A 215 -5.95 23.52 -15.83
C GLY A 215 -6.70 24.71 -16.45
N GLU A 216 -6.16 25.18 -17.57
CA GLU A 216 -7.02 25.44 -18.74
C GLU A 216 -6.88 24.25 -19.69
#